data_AF-A0A0T5VL78-F1
#
_entry.id   AF-A0A0T5VL78-F1
#
_cell.length_a   1.000
_cell.length_b   1.000
_cell.length_c   1.000
_cell.angle_alpha   90.00
_cell.angle_beta   90.00
_cell.angle_gamma   90.00
#
_symmetry.space_group_name_H-M   'P 1'
#
loop_
_entity.id
_entity.type
_entity.pdbx_description
1 polymer ?
#
loop_
_entity_poly.entity_id
_entity_poly.type
_entity_poly.pdbx_seq_one_letter_code
_entity_poly.pdbx_strand_id
1 'polypeptide(L)'
;MLSGCADHNQYMDELTYKQLTKIGHSDDILLVYYFDGDCSMCLAKVKAIEKYTSAAKSGLSPVFIAKTMNPQVMHFNLAQLNVKSAVYQERHNEFEKAIVFNKITKINPKRVVTEFNEAEIAQ
;
A
#
# COMPACT_ATOMS: atom_id res chain seq x y z
N MET A 1 26.60 -23.50 20.38
CA MET A 1 25.23 -22.97 20.21
C MET A 1 25.28 -21.47 20.42
N LEU A 2 25.14 -20.69 19.36
CA LEU A 2 24.80 -19.27 19.44
C LEU A 2 23.64 -19.08 18.46
N SER A 3 22.42 -19.19 19.00
CA SER A 3 21.17 -18.79 18.35
C SER A 3 21.26 -17.32 17.96
N GLY A 4 20.89 -16.91 16.74
CA GLY A 4 19.52 -16.49 16.42
C GLY A 4 19.24 -15.11 17.04
N CYS A 5 18.88 -14.03 16.35
CA CYS A 5 18.38 -13.81 15.00
C CYS A 5 18.83 -12.39 14.58
N ALA A 6 19.34 -12.22 13.37
CA ALA A 6 19.48 -10.89 12.79
C ALA A 6 18.13 -10.50 12.18
N ASP A 7 17.23 -9.97 13.01
CA ASP A 7 16.06 -9.23 12.52
C ASP A 7 16.58 -8.01 11.75
N HIS A 8 16.87 -8.19 10.47
CA HIS A 8 17.09 -7.10 9.53
C HIS A 8 15.75 -6.42 9.30
N ASN A 9 15.29 -5.65 10.29
CA ASN A 9 14.20 -4.72 10.09
C ASN A 9 14.63 -3.79 8.95
N GLN A 10 14.03 -3.96 7.78
CA GLN A 10 14.25 -3.08 6.66
C GLN A 10 13.57 -1.76 7.01
N TYR A 11 14.36 -0.71 7.16
CA TYR A 11 13.85 0.63 7.40
C TYR A 11 13.62 1.33 6.05
N MET A 12 12.47 1.98 5.92
CA MET A 12 12.21 2.84 4.78
C MET A 12 13.03 4.13 4.90
N ASP A 13 13.59 4.57 3.77
CA ASP A 13 14.25 5.87 3.72
C ASP A 13 13.24 7.00 4.04
N GLU A 14 13.75 8.09 4.59
CA GLU A 14 12.91 9.17 5.09
C GLU A 14 12.15 9.90 3.98
N LEU A 15 12.74 10.01 2.78
CA LEU A 15 12.16 10.74 1.67
C LEU A 15 10.95 9.98 1.12
N THR A 16 11.10 8.68 0.85
CA THR A 16 10.01 7.81 0.42
C THR A 16 8.91 7.77 1.48
N TYR A 17 9.26 7.60 2.76
CA TYR A 17 8.27 7.59 3.83
C TYR A 17 7.47 8.90 3.88
N LYS A 18 8.14 10.05 3.77
CA LYS A 18 7.49 11.38 3.70
C LYS A 18 6.59 11.55 2.47
N GLN A 19 6.88 10.89 1.35
CA GLN A 19 6.00 10.90 0.20
C GLN A 19 4.75 10.05 0.46
N LEU A 20 4.91 8.86 1.04
CA LEU A 20 3.79 7.97 1.36
C LEU A 20 2.85 8.57 2.41
N THR A 21 3.38 9.23 3.44
CA THR A 21 2.55 9.89 4.48
C THR A 21 1.86 11.17 3.99
N LYS A 22 2.21 11.69 2.81
CA LYS A 22 1.40 12.74 2.15
C LYS A 22 0.19 12.17 1.43
N ILE A 23 0.25 10.89 1.05
CA ILE A 23 -0.86 10.18 0.39
C ILE A 23 -1.79 9.60 1.46
N GLY A 24 -1.22 8.97 2.49
CA GLY A 24 -1.94 8.45 3.66
C GLY A 24 -1.94 9.43 4.85
N HIS A 25 -2.20 8.91 6.04
CA HIS A 25 -2.14 9.65 7.31
C HIS A 25 -0.85 9.35 8.07
N SER A 26 -0.12 10.39 8.52
CA SER A 26 1.23 10.27 9.09
C SER A 26 1.33 9.52 10.42
N ASP A 27 0.23 9.48 11.17
CA ASP A 27 0.18 8.95 12.53
C ASP A 27 -0.29 7.49 12.58
N ASP A 28 -0.78 6.98 11.44
CA ASP A 28 -1.28 5.62 11.29
C ASP A 28 -0.20 4.67 10.74
N ILE A 29 -0.45 3.38 10.85
CA ILE A 29 0.30 2.37 10.11
C ILE A 29 -0.14 2.42 8.65
N LEU A 30 0.80 2.64 7.74
CA LEU A 30 0.52 2.63 6.31
C LEU A 30 0.39 1.18 5.80
N LEU A 31 -0.67 0.91 5.05
CA LEU A 31 -0.83 -0.30 4.24
C LEU A 31 -0.68 0.08 2.77
N VAL A 32 0.54 -0.06 2.26
CA VAL A 32 0.89 0.34 0.90
C VAL A 32 0.68 -0.84 -0.04
N TYR A 33 -0.16 -0.66 -1.07
CA TYR A 33 -0.28 -1.61 -2.17
C TYR A 33 0.17 -0.96 -3.46
N TYR A 34 1.28 -1.44 -4.02
CA TYR A 34 1.81 -1.01 -5.32
C TYR A 34 1.35 -2.00 -6.40
N PHE A 35 0.55 -1.56 -7.36
CA PHE A 35 -0.22 -2.45 -8.22
C PHE A 35 -0.34 -1.98 -9.68
N ASP A 36 -0.78 -2.90 -10.53
CA ASP A 36 -1.15 -2.61 -11.91
C ASP A 36 -2.58 -2.05 -11.98
N GLY A 37 -2.72 -0.78 -12.34
CA GLY A 37 -4.00 -0.08 -12.44
C GLY A 37 -4.88 -0.56 -13.60
N ASP A 38 -4.32 -1.32 -14.54
CA ASP A 38 -5.03 -1.90 -15.68
C ASP A 38 -5.47 -3.36 -15.40
N CYS A 39 -5.07 -3.94 -14.25
CA CYS A 39 -5.40 -5.30 -13.85
C CYS A 39 -6.68 -5.37 -12.99
N SER A 40 -7.70 -6.06 -13.48
CA SER A 40 -8.98 -6.25 -12.78
C SER A 40 -8.83 -6.95 -11.43
N MET A 41 -7.93 -7.93 -11.32
CA MET A 41 -7.64 -8.62 -10.05
C MET A 41 -6.96 -7.70 -9.04
N CYS A 42 -6.07 -6.81 -9.49
CA CYS A 42 -5.45 -5.81 -8.61
C CYS A 42 -6.50 -4.82 -8.09
N LEU A 43 -7.40 -4.35 -8.95
CA LEU A 43 -8.51 -3.46 -8.55
C LEU A 43 -9.46 -4.13 -7.55
N ALA A 44 -9.73 -5.43 -7.71
CA ALA A 44 -10.49 -6.19 -6.71
C ALA A 44 -9.77 -6.23 -5.35
N LYS A 45 -8.43 -6.39 -5.35
CA LYS A 45 -7.62 -6.33 -4.13
C LYS A 45 -7.64 -4.95 -3.48
N VAL A 46 -7.55 -3.87 -4.25
CA VAL A 46 -7.71 -2.49 -3.76
C VAL A 46 -9.03 -2.33 -3.00
N LYS A 47 -10.14 -2.78 -3.59
CA LYS A 47 -11.46 -2.73 -2.93
C LYS A 47 -11.51 -3.54 -1.63
N ALA A 48 -10.86 -4.70 -1.60
CA ALA A 48 -10.81 -5.53 -0.41
C ALA A 48 -10.02 -4.85 0.73
N ILE A 49 -8.88 -4.24 0.42
CA ILE A 49 -8.07 -3.47 1.37
C ILE A 49 -8.85 -2.26 1.90
N GLU A 50 -9.52 -1.51 1.02
CA GLU A 50 -10.38 -0.37 1.39
C GLU A 50 -11.45 -0.80 2.41
N LYS A 51 -12.13 -1.91 2.14
CA LYS A 51 -13.16 -2.45 3.03
C LYS A 51 -12.57 -2.87 4.38
N TYR A 52 -11.46 -3.58 4.36
CA TYR A 52 -10.77 -4.05 5.58
C TYR A 52 -10.33 -2.87 6.46
N THR A 53 -9.67 -1.87 5.87
CA THR A 53 -9.19 -0.68 6.60
C THR A 53 -10.32 0.20 7.10
N SER A 54 -11.43 0.31 6.35
CA SER A 54 -12.63 1.03 6.80
C SER A 54 -13.34 0.33 7.97
N ALA A 55 -13.23 -1.00 8.07
CA ALA A 55 -13.84 -1.80 9.15
C ALA A 55 -12.93 -1.90 10.39
N ALA A 56 -11.61 -1.84 10.20
CA ALA A 56 -10.63 -1.79 11.28
C ALA A 56 -10.79 -0.48 12.06
N LYS A 57 -11.21 -0.59 13.32
CA LYS A 57 -11.71 0.55 14.13
C LYS A 57 -10.72 1.70 14.40
N SER A 58 -9.43 1.58 14.10
CA SER A 58 -8.48 2.70 13.97
C SER A 58 -7.05 2.20 13.71
N GLY A 59 -6.19 3.05 13.12
CA GLY A 59 -4.74 2.86 13.09
C GLY A 59 -4.13 2.31 11.80
N LEU A 60 -4.94 2.06 10.77
CA LEU A 60 -4.48 1.64 9.44
C LEU A 60 -4.87 2.68 8.39
N SER A 61 -3.90 3.15 7.62
CA SER A 61 -4.11 4.06 6.50
C SER A 61 -3.71 3.37 5.19
N PRO A 62 -4.67 3.02 4.31
CA PRO A 62 -4.34 2.44 3.01
C PRO A 62 -3.68 3.50 2.10
N VAL A 63 -2.63 3.09 1.39
CA VAL A 63 -1.95 3.90 0.38
C VAL A 63 -1.87 3.08 -0.90
N PHE A 64 -2.54 3.53 -1.94
CA PHE A 64 -2.60 2.83 -3.22
C PHE A 64 -1.68 3.51 -4.23
N ILE A 65 -0.71 2.77 -4.77
CA ILE A 65 0.22 3.24 -5.80
C ILE A 65 -0.07 2.46 -7.06
N ALA A 66 -0.50 3.13 -8.13
CA ALA A 66 -0.96 2.49 -9.34
C ALA A 66 -0.02 2.78 -10.51
N LYS A 67 0.52 1.73 -11.12
CA LYS A 67 1.17 1.79 -12.43
C LYS A 67 0.11 1.49 -13.49
N THR A 68 -0.18 2.43 -14.36
CA THR A 68 -1.23 2.30 -15.39
C THR A 68 -0.80 3.01 -16.67
N MET A 69 -1.19 2.43 -17.82
CA MET A 69 -1.08 3.11 -19.11
C MET A 69 -2.35 3.90 -19.46
N ASN A 70 -3.45 3.68 -18.74
CA ASN A 70 -4.74 4.31 -18.98
C ASN A 70 -5.36 4.88 -17.67
N PRO A 71 -4.87 6.04 -17.20
CA PRO A 71 -5.33 6.64 -15.95
C PRO A 71 -6.84 6.89 -15.92
N GLN A 72 -7.44 7.24 -17.06
CA GLN A 72 -8.87 7.52 -17.17
C GLN A 72 -9.70 6.26 -16.87
N VAL A 73 -9.30 5.11 -17.44
CA VAL A 73 -9.97 3.84 -17.18
C VAL A 73 -9.76 3.39 -15.74
N MET A 74 -8.54 3.52 -15.21
CA MET A 74 -8.25 3.22 -13.81
C MET A 74 -9.14 4.06 -12.87
N HIS A 75 -9.22 5.38 -13.07
CA HIS A 75 -10.06 6.27 -12.26
C HIS A 75 -11.55 5.93 -12.37
N PHE A 76 -12.03 5.62 -13.58
CA PHE A 76 -13.41 5.16 -13.76
C PHE A 76 -13.69 3.88 -12.95
N ASN A 77 -12.80 2.90 -13.02
CA ASN A 77 -12.95 1.64 -12.30
C ASN A 77 -12.91 1.84 -10.77
N LEU A 78 -11.98 2.64 -10.27
CA LEU A 78 -11.88 2.97 -8.84
C LEU A 78 -13.18 3.63 -8.34
N ALA A 79 -13.75 4.54 -9.12
CA ALA A 79 -15.02 5.19 -8.81
C ALA A 79 -16.19 4.17 -8.78
N GLN A 80 -16.27 3.27 -9.78
CA GLN A 80 -17.28 2.19 -9.80
C GLN A 80 -17.16 1.23 -8.60
N LEU A 81 -15.93 1.01 -8.12
CA LEU A 81 -15.65 0.17 -6.96
C LEU A 81 -15.88 0.88 -5.62
N ASN A 82 -16.18 2.18 -5.64
CA ASN A 82 -16.38 3.06 -4.48
C ASN A 82 -15.14 3.10 -3.55
N VAL A 83 -13.95 3.11 -4.15
CA VAL A 83 -12.69 3.32 -3.43
C VAL A 83 -12.60 4.80 -3.05
N LYS A 84 -12.53 5.11 -1.75
CA LYS A 84 -12.49 6.48 -1.24
C LYS A 84 -11.08 6.94 -0.94
N SER A 85 -10.19 6.01 -0.60
CA SER A 85 -8.79 6.32 -0.35
C SER A 85 -8.09 6.88 -1.59
N ALA A 86 -7.12 7.75 -1.34
CA ALA A 86 -6.32 8.34 -2.39
C ALA A 86 -5.50 7.26 -3.13
N VAL A 87 -5.45 7.39 -4.46
CA VAL A 87 -4.59 6.58 -5.32
C VAL A 87 -3.55 7.48 -5.96
N TYR A 88 -2.29 7.18 -5.72
CA TYR A 88 -1.16 7.82 -6.39
C TYR A 88 -0.89 7.12 -7.72
N GLN A 89 -0.90 7.88 -8.81
CA GLN A 89 -0.46 7.38 -10.09
C GLN A 89 1.07 7.40 -10.13
N GLU A 90 1.69 6.23 -10.23
CA GLU A 90 3.13 6.05 -10.34
C GLU A 90 3.69 6.79 -11.57
N ARG A 91 4.82 7.49 -11.37
CA ARG A 91 5.52 8.25 -12.41
C ARG A 91 7.00 7.94 -12.30
N HIS A 92 7.63 7.62 -13.42
CA HIS A 92 9.08 7.38 -13.48
C HIS A 92 9.62 6.31 -12.50
N ASN A 93 8.77 5.36 -12.07
CA ASN A 93 9.15 4.28 -11.15
C ASN A 93 9.72 4.80 -9.81
N GLU A 94 9.16 5.90 -9.29
CA GLU A 94 9.53 6.55 -8.03
C GLU A 94 9.53 5.56 -6.85
N PHE A 95 8.55 4.65 -6.78
CA PHE A 95 8.43 3.70 -5.68
C PHE A 95 8.97 2.30 -5.97
N GLU A 96 9.39 1.99 -7.20
CA GLU A 96 9.78 0.63 -7.63
C GLU A 96 10.96 0.05 -6.84
N LYS A 97 11.84 0.92 -6.31
CA LYS A 97 12.98 0.49 -5.49
C LYS A 97 12.64 0.30 -4.01
N ALA A 98 11.54 0.89 -3.55
CA ALA A 98 11.20 0.94 -2.13
C ALA A 98 10.01 0.04 -1.77
N ILE A 99 9.08 -0.17 -2.70
CA ILE A 99 7.87 -0.97 -2.50
C ILE A 99 7.84 -2.08 -3.53
N VAL A 100 7.58 -3.31 -3.07
CA VAL A 100 7.50 -4.47 -3.96
C VAL A 100 6.20 -4.43 -4.75
N PHE A 101 6.30 -4.54 -6.07
CA PHE A 101 5.14 -4.56 -6.96
C PHE A 101 4.25 -5.79 -6.70
N ASN A 102 2.93 -5.57 -6.76
CA ASN A 102 1.88 -6.54 -6.48
C ASN A 102 1.92 -7.18 -5.08
N LYS A 103 2.52 -6.50 -4.10
CA LYS A 103 2.51 -6.91 -2.68
C LYS A 103 1.96 -5.80 -1.79
N ILE A 104 1.35 -6.21 -0.67
CA ILE A 104 0.94 -5.30 0.40
C ILE A 104 2.06 -5.17 1.41
N THR A 105 2.52 -3.94 1.60
CA THR A 105 3.60 -3.57 2.50
C THR A 105 3.05 -2.79 3.68
N LYS A 106 3.32 -3.25 4.90
CA LYS A 106 2.96 -2.56 6.13
C LYS A 106 4.14 -1.72 6.61
N ILE A 107 3.91 -0.45 6.89
CA ILE A 107 4.93 0.48 7.36
C ILE A 107 4.42 1.18 8.60
N ASN A 108 5.13 1.04 9.72
CA ASN A 108 4.74 1.71 10.96
C ASN A 108 5.30 3.16 11.04
N PRO A 109 4.86 3.97 12.03
CA PRO A 109 5.39 5.32 12.23
C PRO A 109 6.91 5.40 12.48
N LYS A 110 7.56 4.28 12.83
CA LYS A 110 9.02 4.17 12.99
C LYS A 110 9.73 3.77 11.69
N ARG A 111 9.02 3.75 10.55
CA ARG A 111 9.50 3.38 9.21
C ARG A 111 9.95 1.92 9.08
N VAL A 112 9.54 1.05 10.00
CA VAL A 112 9.82 -0.39 9.88
C VAL A 112 8.90 -0.97 8.83
N VAL A 113 9.48 -1.67 7.86
CA VAL A 113 8.79 -2.30 6.74
C VAL A 113 8.58 -3.78 7.03
N THR A 114 7.34 -4.25 6.94
CA THR A 114 6.99 -5.66 7.07
C THR A 114 6.01 -6.06 5.97
N GLU A 115 6.08 -7.29 5.49
CA GLU A 115 5.06 -7.83 4.60
C GLU A 115 3.73 -7.99 5.35
N PHE A 116 2.62 -7.59 4.72
CA PHE A 116 1.29 -7.78 5.28
C PHE A 116 0.70 -9.11 4.80
N ASN A 117 0.11 -9.88 5.71
CA ASN A 117 -0.51 -11.15 5.36
C ASN A 117 -1.87 -10.91 4.71
N GLU A 118 -1.97 -11.16 3.40
CA GLU A 118 -3.21 -10.94 2.64
C GLU A 118 -4.41 -11.76 3.16
N ALA A 119 -4.17 -12.87 3.87
CA ALA A 119 -5.23 -13.67 4.49
C ALA A 119 -6.02 -12.89 5.56
N GLU A 120 -5.47 -11.81 6.10
CA GLU A 120 -6.15 -10.92 7.05
C GLU A 120 -7.27 -10.09 6.38
N ILE A 121 -7.21 -9.87 5.06
CA ILE A 121 -8.22 -9.09 4.31
C ILE A 121 -9.46 -9.92 3.96
N ALA A 122 -9.34 -11.24 3.95
CA ALA A 122 -10.42 -12.15 3.55
C ALA A 122 -11.39 -12.52 4.69
N GLN A 123 -11.14 -12.03 5.92
CA GLN A 123 -11.95 -12.27 7.13
C GLN A 123 -13.00 -11.18 7.32
#